data_AF-A0A1X7HNT4-F1
#
_entry.id   AF-A0A1X7HNT4-F1
#
_cell.length_a   1.000
_cell.length_b   1.000
_cell.length_c   1.000
_cell.angle_alpha   90.00
_cell.angle_beta   90.00
_cell.angle_gamma   90.00
#
_symmetry.space_group_name_H-M   'P 1'
#
loop_
_entity.id
_entity.type
_entity.pdbx_description
1 polymer ?
#
loop_
_entity_poly.entity_id
_entity_poly.type
_entity_poly.pdbx_seq_one_letter_code
_entity_poly.pdbx_strand_id
1 'polypeptide(L)'
;MNKVRRIARRRGRRPFQRYGDHHKTLAVRGTSDSWADSNGDAPEHALADDSISASHLRHRSVRSEALEDYTVHSIHLSPESVISSKLALDSVHPVHLTFNPVQAISGLNVLEQFGNTPFSFSEKQDVIHVTVPLPSSYRDEHYVIIASCNHPAFHACIQTRRQQEAVIGITRNKGSLISEGWLSWIAIGSTAL
;
A
#
# COMPACT_ATOMS: atom_id res chain seq x y z
N MET A 1 55.88 -12.83 29.69
CA MET A 1 55.35 -11.45 29.52
C MET A 1 54.70 -11.37 28.15
N ASN A 2 53.48 -10.88 27.86
CA ASN A 2 52.56 -9.91 28.49
C ASN A 2 51.10 -10.38 28.24
N LYS A 3 50.27 -10.54 29.28
CA LYS A 3 49.27 -9.59 29.81
C LYS A 3 48.17 -9.13 28.82
N VAL A 4 47.05 -9.83 28.92
CA VAL A 4 45.69 -9.50 28.46
C VAL A 4 45.25 -8.10 28.92
N ARG A 5 44.58 -7.33 28.06
CA ARG A 5 43.74 -6.19 28.45
C ARG A 5 42.38 -6.23 27.73
N ARG A 6 41.33 -6.50 28.51
CA ARG A 6 39.92 -6.23 28.16
C ARG A 6 39.71 -4.70 28.11
N ILE A 7 39.06 -4.20 27.07
CA ILE A 7 38.54 -2.83 27.03
C ILE A 7 37.02 -2.90 26.98
N ALA A 8 36.39 -2.50 28.08
CA ALA A 8 34.96 -2.26 28.18
C ALA A 8 34.62 -0.91 27.54
N ARG A 9 33.69 -0.87 26.58
CA ARG A 9 33.12 0.38 26.05
C ARG A 9 31.88 0.75 26.86
N ARG A 10 32.04 1.62 27.87
CA ARG A 10 30.92 2.35 28.48
C ARG A 10 30.43 3.42 27.50
N ARG A 11 29.13 3.39 27.14
CA ARG A 11 28.45 4.51 26.48
C ARG A 11 28.34 5.66 27.48
N GLY A 12 29.13 6.72 27.26
CA GLY A 12 29.04 7.96 28.02
C GLY A 12 27.72 8.69 27.73
N ARG A 13 26.97 8.98 28.78
CA ARG A 13 25.88 9.95 28.78
C ARG A 13 26.48 11.32 28.41
N ARG A 14 25.95 11.97 27.37
CA ARG A 14 26.25 13.39 27.12
C ARG A 14 25.51 14.24 28.16
N PRO A 15 26.17 15.23 28.81
CA PRO A 15 25.49 16.09 29.75
C PRO A 15 24.57 17.08 29.01
N PHE A 16 23.41 17.34 29.60
CA PHE A 16 22.54 18.45 29.22
C PHE A 16 23.28 19.76 29.48
N GLN A 17 23.43 20.55 28.42
CA GLN A 17 24.04 21.87 28.45
C GLN A 17 23.06 22.83 29.14
N ARG A 18 23.41 23.28 30.36
CA ARG A 18 22.68 24.34 31.06
C ARG A 18 22.91 25.65 30.31
N TYR A 19 21.86 26.19 29.70
CA TYR A 19 21.80 27.62 29.40
C TYR A 19 21.27 28.32 30.65
N GLY A 20 22.07 29.27 31.14
CA GLY A 20 21.82 30.00 32.37
C GLY A 20 20.64 30.97 32.26
N ASP A 21 20.10 31.27 33.44
CA ASP A 21 19.14 32.33 33.71
C ASP A 21 19.52 33.63 33.00
N HIS A 22 18.71 34.00 32.02
CA HIS A 22 18.52 35.39 31.66
C HIS A 22 17.03 35.66 31.57
N HIS A 23 16.47 36.07 32.71
CA HIS A 23 15.28 36.90 32.75
C HIS A 23 15.55 38.16 31.92
N LYS A 24 14.98 38.22 30.71
CA LYS A 24 14.68 39.50 30.05
C LYS A 24 13.18 39.62 29.95
N THR A 25 12.58 40.12 31.03
CA THR A 25 11.32 40.85 30.95
C THR A 25 11.57 42.06 30.08
N LEU A 26 11.12 42.03 28.83
CA LEU A 26 11.00 43.22 28.01
C LEU A 26 9.53 43.44 27.71
N ALA A 27 9.05 44.51 28.33
CA ALA A 27 7.69 44.99 28.27
C ALA A 27 7.25 45.25 26.83
N VAL A 28 5.95 45.04 26.63
CA VAL A 28 5.17 45.47 25.48
C VAL A 28 5.51 46.91 25.10
N ARG A 29 5.94 47.11 23.86
CA ARG A 29 5.82 48.40 23.16
C ARG A 29 5.62 48.15 21.66
N GLY A 30 4.39 47.82 21.29
CA GLY A 30 3.91 47.99 19.92
C GLY A 30 3.32 49.39 19.79
N THR A 31 4.14 50.39 19.46
CA THR A 31 3.62 51.65 18.93
C THR A 31 3.42 51.46 17.42
N SER A 32 2.15 51.59 17.02
CA SER A 32 1.65 52.16 15.77
C SER A 32 2.62 52.19 14.59
N ASP A 33 2.30 51.41 13.55
CA ASP A 33 2.24 51.98 12.20
C ASP A 33 1.01 51.44 11.45
N SER A 34 -0.01 52.29 11.42
CA SER A 34 -0.76 52.66 10.23
C SER A 34 -1.47 51.58 9.39
N TRP A 35 -2.44 50.86 9.95
CA TRP A 35 -3.63 50.43 9.19
C TRP A 35 -4.88 50.79 9.99
N ALA A 36 -5.26 52.07 9.90
CA ALA A 36 -6.58 52.52 10.34
C ALA A 36 -7.54 52.32 9.18
N ASP A 37 -8.38 51.29 9.27
CA ASP A 37 -9.78 51.42 8.94
C ASP A 37 -10.60 50.73 10.02
N SER A 38 -11.37 51.57 10.68
CA SER A 38 -12.29 51.32 11.78
C SER A 38 -13.44 50.41 11.39
N ASN A 39 -13.68 49.35 12.17
CA ASN A 39 -14.92 49.17 12.95
C ASN A 39 -14.80 47.93 13.85
N GLY A 40 -15.34 48.06 15.07
CA GLY A 40 -15.08 47.22 16.23
C GLY A 40 -15.38 45.72 16.06
N ASP A 41 -14.38 44.90 16.34
CA ASP A 41 -14.38 43.85 17.37
C ASP A 41 -12.98 43.21 17.32
N ALA A 42 -11.99 43.82 17.98
CA ALA A 42 -10.79 43.06 18.29
C ALA A 42 -11.21 42.03 19.35
N PRO A 43 -11.12 40.71 19.09
CA PRO A 43 -11.54 39.74 20.09
C PRO A 43 -10.71 40.00 21.34
N GLU A 44 -11.37 40.27 22.47
CA GLU A 44 -10.77 40.65 23.76
C GLU A 44 -9.82 39.56 24.33
N HIS A 45 -9.67 38.45 23.59
CA HIS A 45 -8.87 37.28 23.89
C HIS A 45 -7.99 36.83 22.70
N ALA A 46 -7.53 37.76 21.87
CA ALA A 46 -6.56 37.45 20.82
C ALA A 46 -5.23 36.96 21.43
N LEU A 47 -4.85 35.73 21.09
CA LEU A 47 -3.51 35.22 21.40
C LEU A 47 -2.50 35.84 20.44
N ALA A 48 -1.32 36.18 20.94
CA ALA A 48 -0.22 36.59 20.07
C ALA A 48 0.22 35.42 19.19
N ASP A 49 0.69 35.72 17.99
CA ASP A 49 1.24 34.72 17.08
C ASP A 49 2.32 33.89 17.77
N ASP A 50 2.32 32.57 17.49
CA ASP A 50 3.25 31.59 18.06
C ASP A 50 3.27 31.49 19.59
N SER A 51 2.29 32.07 20.32
CA SER A 51 2.29 32.03 21.79
C SER A 51 2.00 30.64 22.37
N ILE A 52 1.39 29.72 21.59
CA ILE A 52 1.08 28.36 22.01
C ILE A 52 2.22 27.40 21.61
N SER A 53 3.06 27.05 22.57
CA SER A 53 3.99 25.92 22.46
C SER A 53 3.40 24.59 22.96
N ALA A 54 4.08 23.47 22.66
CA ALA A 54 3.65 22.13 23.08
C ALA A 54 3.46 21.96 24.60
N SER A 55 4.14 22.74 25.45
CA SER A 55 3.98 22.66 26.91
C SER A 55 2.62 23.16 27.40
N HIS A 56 1.90 23.93 26.58
CA HIS A 56 0.56 24.41 26.89
C HIS A 56 -0.54 23.40 26.53
N LEU A 57 -0.22 22.38 25.72
CA LEU A 57 -1.18 21.38 25.27
C LEU A 57 -1.23 20.21 26.25
N ARG A 58 -2.44 19.89 26.74
CA ARG A 58 -2.65 18.68 27.53
C ARG A 58 -2.79 17.46 26.62
N HIS A 59 -2.52 16.28 27.16
CA HIS A 59 -2.72 15.04 26.42
C HIS A 59 -4.17 14.94 25.89
N ARG A 60 -4.32 14.66 24.58
CA ARG A 60 -5.60 14.59 23.84
C ARG A 60 -6.40 15.91 23.79
N SER A 61 -5.78 17.06 24.06
CA SER A 61 -6.49 18.36 23.96
C SER A 61 -6.74 18.80 22.53
N VAL A 62 -5.93 18.34 21.57
CA VAL A 62 -6.14 18.58 20.13
C VAL A 62 -7.03 17.47 19.58
N ARG A 63 -8.25 17.84 19.19
CA ARG A 63 -9.23 16.94 18.57
C ARG A 63 -9.34 17.22 17.08
N SER A 64 -10.01 16.34 16.34
CA SER A 64 -10.17 16.45 14.89
C SER A 64 -10.84 17.76 14.47
N GLU A 65 -11.79 18.28 15.25
CA GLU A 65 -12.52 19.51 14.95
C GLU A 65 -11.62 20.78 15.03
N ALA A 66 -10.42 20.66 15.62
CA ALA A 66 -9.43 21.73 15.70
C ALA A 66 -8.43 21.71 14.54
N LEU A 67 -8.50 20.72 13.63
CA LEU A 67 -7.64 20.62 12.46
C LEU A 67 -8.44 21.06 11.23
N GLU A 68 -7.99 22.15 10.60
CA GLU A 68 -8.53 22.55 9.31
C GLU A 68 -8.09 21.58 8.21
N ASP A 69 -8.88 21.50 7.14
CA ASP A 69 -8.58 20.68 5.97
C ASP A 69 -7.17 20.97 5.43
N TYR A 70 -6.47 19.92 5.03
CA TYR A 70 -5.12 19.98 4.45
C TYR A 70 -4.00 20.53 5.36
N THR A 71 -4.25 20.75 6.65
CA THR A 71 -3.20 21.23 7.60
C THR A 71 -2.14 20.19 7.95
N VAL A 72 -2.46 18.89 7.82
CA VAL A 72 -1.52 17.79 8.11
C VAL A 72 -0.66 17.49 6.88
N HIS A 73 0.57 17.99 6.90
CA HIS A 73 1.57 17.78 5.86
C HIS A 73 2.50 16.60 6.19
N SER A 74 3.30 16.15 5.22
CA SER A 74 4.25 15.05 5.41
C SER A 74 5.24 15.28 6.56
N ILE A 75 5.62 16.53 6.83
CA ILE A 75 6.52 16.88 7.95
C ILE A 75 5.92 16.60 9.34
N HIS A 76 4.59 16.48 9.44
CA HIS A 76 3.89 16.16 10.68
C HIS A 76 3.78 14.65 10.92
N LEU A 77 4.04 13.83 9.89
CA LEU A 77 3.96 12.38 9.97
C LEU A 77 5.33 11.79 10.29
N SER A 78 5.45 11.11 11.44
CA SER A 78 6.65 10.35 11.74
C SER A 78 6.75 9.12 10.81
N PRO A 79 7.95 8.57 10.59
CA PRO A 79 8.09 7.25 9.98
C PRO A 79 7.16 6.23 10.65
N GLU A 80 6.58 5.33 9.86
CA GLU A 80 5.68 4.24 10.31
C GLU A 80 4.38 4.71 10.99
N SER A 81 4.08 6.02 10.99
CA SER A 81 2.84 6.55 11.59
C SER A 81 1.58 6.19 10.80
N VAL A 82 1.69 5.90 9.49
CA VAL A 82 0.59 5.41 8.65
C VAL A 82 0.67 3.88 8.58
N ILE A 83 -0.32 3.21 9.17
CA ILE A 83 -0.42 1.74 9.24
C ILE A 83 -1.68 1.27 8.50
N SER A 84 -1.79 -0.03 8.24
CA SER A 84 -2.91 -0.62 7.51
C SER A 84 -4.29 -0.21 8.04
N SER A 85 -4.47 -0.15 9.37
CA SER A 85 -5.75 0.24 9.97
C SER A 85 -6.15 1.70 9.76
N LYS A 86 -5.26 2.54 9.21
CA LYS A 86 -5.50 3.95 8.89
C LYS A 86 -5.83 4.16 7.41
N LEU A 87 -5.70 3.12 6.58
CA LEU A 87 -6.02 3.16 5.16
C LEU A 87 -7.44 2.70 4.95
N ALA A 88 -8.24 3.50 4.24
CA ALA A 88 -9.55 3.06 3.77
C ALA A 88 -9.41 2.06 2.63
N LEU A 89 -10.44 1.23 2.43
CA LEU A 89 -10.52 0.37 1.24
C LEU A 89 -10.38 1.24 -0.01
N ASP A 90 -9.61 0.73 -0.98
CA ASP A 90 -9.32 1.38 -2.28
C ASP A 90 -8.66 2.77 -2.22
N SER A 91 -8.18 3.22 -1.06
CA SER A 91 -7.49 4.51 -0.92
C SER A 91 -6.07 4.53 -1.51
N VAL A 92 -5.47 3.36 -1.77
CA VAL A 92 -4.13 3.22 -2.33
C VAL A 92 -4.24 2.67 -3.75
N HIS A 93 -4.08 3.54 -4.74
CA HIS A 93 -4.02 3.18 -6.15
C HIS A 93 -2.59 2.90 -6.61
N PRO A 94 -2.39 2.21 -7.75
CA PRO A 94 -1.05 1.96 -8.30
C PRO A 94 -0.19 3.23 -8.47
N VAL A 95 -0.80 4.39 -8.77
CA VAL A 95 -0.09 5.69 -8.86
C VAL A 95 0.55 6.14 -7.54
N HIS A 96 0.09 5.63 -6.40
CA HIS A 96 0.67 5.91 -5.09
C HIS A 96 1.88 5.01 -4.77
N LEU A 97 2.14 3.98 -5.58
CA LEU A 97 3.23 3.04 -5.36
C LEU A 97 4.50 3.49 -6.11
N THR A 98 5.65 3.40 -5.46
CA THR A 98 6.95 3.68 -6.10
C THR A 98 7.44 2.53 -6.99
N PHE A 99 6.70 1.43 -7.05
CA PHE A 99 6.99 0.25 -7.84
C PHE A 99 5.73 -0.24 -8.54
N ASN A 100 5.90 -0.93 -9.66
CA ASN A 100 4.80 -1.61 -10.34
C ASN A 100 4.65 -3.01 -9.73
N PRO A 101 3.52 -3.35 -9.08
CA PRO A 101 3.32 -4.68 -8.49
C PRO A 101 3.44 -5.80 -9.52
N VAL A 102 2.98 -5.53 -10.74
CA VAL A 102 3.14 -6.40 -11.91
C VAL A 102 3.74 -5.56 -13.03
N GLN A 103 4.87 -5.99 -13.57
CA GLN A 103 5.55 -5.31 -14.68
C GLN A 103 5.20 -5.97 -16.01
N ALA A 104 4.70 -5.18 -16.96
CA ALA A 104 4.60 -5.57 -18.36
C ALA A 104 5.61 -4.78 -19.22
N ILE A 105 5.89 -5.28 -20.41
CA ILE A 105 6.82 -4.65 -21.37
C ILE A 105 6.33 -3.26 -21.80
N SER A 106 5.02 -3.08 -21.83
CA SER A 106 4.35 -1.80 -22.03
C SER A 106 3.80 -1.33 -20.68
N GLY A 107 3.93 -0.04 -20.37
CA GLY A 107 3.40 0.58 -19.14
C GLY A 107 1.86 0.63 -19.07
N LEU A 108 1.21 -0.44 -19.50
CA LEU A 108 -0.23 -0.65 -19.47
C LEU A 108 -0.66 -0.95 -18.03
N ASN A 109 -1.92 -0.64 -17.73
CA ASN A 109 -2.55 -1.10 -16.50
C ASN A 109 -2.71 -2.62 -16.59
N VAL A 110 -1.89 -3.33 -15.83
CA VAL A 110 -1.87 -4.78 -15.81
C VAL A 110 -2.83 -5.30 -14.74
N LEU A 111 -3.60 -6.30 -15.11
CA LEU A 111 -4.41 -7.10 -14.21
C LEU A 111 -3.87 -8.52 -14.20
N GLU A 112 -3.66 -9.03 -13.00
CA GLU A 112 -3.37 -10.44 -12.73
C GLU A 112 -4.62 -11.09 -12.13
N GLN A 113 -5.01 -12.24 -12.68
CA GLN A 113 -6.06 -13.10 -12.15
C GLN A 113 -5.49 -14.52 -12.06
N PHE A 114 -5.82 -15.25 -11.01
CA PHE A 114 -5.38 -16.64 -10.84
C PHE A 114 -6.47 -17.48 -10.21
N GLY A 115 -6.34 -18.80 -10.32
CA GLY A 115 -7.27 -19.70 -9.67
C GLY A 115 -6.91 -21.17 -9.80
N ASN A 116 -7.74 -21.98 -9.16
CA ASN A 116 -7.68 -23.42 -9.18
C ASN A 116 -9.06 -23.95 -9.55
N THR A 117 -9.12 -24.79 -10.58
CA THR A 117 -10.35 -25.38 -11.08
C THR A 117 -10.25 -26.90 -11.01
N PRO A 118 -11.10 -27.59 -10.22
CA PRO A 118 -11.12 -29.04 -10.23
C PRO A 118 -11.68 -29.55 -11.57
N PHE A 119 -11.21 -30.71 -12.00
CA PHE A 119 -11.72 -31.37 -13.19
C PHE A 119 -11.79 -32.89 -12.98
N SER A 120 -12.65 -33.53 -13.77
CA SER A 120 -12.76 -34.99 -13.81
C SER A 120 -12.95 -35.51 -15.24
N PHE A 121 -12.45 -36.71 -15.48
CA PHE A 121 -12.60 -37.45 -16.74
C PHE A 121 -13.67 -38.52 -16.59
N SER A 122 -14.54 -38.63 -17.60
CA SER A 122 -15.39 -39.82 -17.76
C SER A 122 -14.58 -40.99 -18.32
N GLU A 123 -15.03 -42.24 -18.13
CA GLU A 123 -14.28 -43.45 -18.53
C GLU A 123 -13.87 -43.49 -20.02
N LYS A 124 -14.66 -42.85 -20.90
CA LYS A 124 -14.45 -42.88 -22.35
C LYS A 124 -13.72 -41.65 -22.91
N GLN A 125 -13.33 -40.71 -22.05
CA GLN A 125 -12.70 -39.46 -22.46
C GLN A 125 -11.20 -39.52 -22.20
N ASP A 126 -10.42 -39.20 -23.23
CA ASP A 126 -8.98 -38.94 -23.11
C ASP A 126 -8.68 -37.42 -23.15
N VAL A 127 -9.67 -36.60 -23.50
CA VAL A 127 -9.60 -35.14 -23.52
C VAL A 127 -10.87 -34.55 -22.92
N ILE A 128 -10.72 -33.53 -22.09
CA ILE A 128 -11.80 -32.68 -21.58
C ILE A 128 -11.46 -31.21 -21.82
N HIS A 129 -12.48 -30.35 -21.83
CA HIS A 129 -12.31 -28.90 -21.91
C HIS A 129 -12.80 -28.26 -20.61
N VAL A 130 -11.94 -27.47 -19.98
CA VAL A 130 -12.25 -26.72 -18.76
C VAL A 130 -12.36 -25.25 -19.12
N THR A 131 -13.53 -24.66 -18.86
CA THR A 131 -13.73 -23.22 -18.99
C THR A 131 -13.26 -22.53 -17.71
N VAL A 132 -12.28 -21.66 -17.84
CA VAL A 132 -11.74 -20.83 -16.77
C VAL A 132 -12.42 -19.46 -16.83
N PRO A 133 -13.22 -19.07 -15.82
CA PRO A 133 -13.80 -17.73 -15.76
C PRO A 133 -12.75 -16.68 -15.38
N LEU A 134 -12.85 -15.51 -15.98
CA LEU A 134 -12.01 -14.33 -15.72
C LEU A 134 -12.94 -13.19 -15.27
N PRO A 135 -13.19 -13.04 -13.94
CA PRO A 135 -14.17 -12.08 -13.40
C PRO A 135 -14.01 -10.66 -13.89
N SER A 136 -12.76 -10.22 -14.09
CA SER A 136 -12.44 -8.91 -14.65
C SER A 136 -12.04 -9.07 -16.12
N SER A 137 -12.68 -8.29 -16.99
CA SER A 137 -12.47 -8.39 -18.43
C SER A 137 -11.10 -7.84 -18.84
N TYR A 138 -10.36 -8.61 -19.62
CA TYR A 138 -9.19 -8.11 -20.32
C TYR A 138 -9.61 -7.23 -21.50
N ARG A 139 -8.73 -6.30 -21.90
CA ARG A 139 -8.93 -5.40 -23.04
C ARG A 139 -9.17 -6.16 -24.35
N ASP A 140 -8.43 -7.24 -24.56
CA ASP A 140 -8.44 -8.05 -25.77
C ASP A 140 -7.95 -9.48 -25.45
N GLU A 141 -7.86 -10.33 -26.47
CA GLU A 141 -7.48 -11.74 -26.35
C GLU A 141 -5.95 -11.99 -26.25
N HIS A 142 -5.12 -10.93 -26.25
CA HIS A 142 -3.65 -11.01 -26.20
C HIS A 142 -3.08 -11.02 -24.77
N TYR A 143 -3.91 -11.31 -23.76
CA TYR A 143 -3.40 -11.56 -22.41
C TYR A 143 -2.62 -12.89 -22.38
N VAL A 144 -1.64 -12.96 -21.48
CA VAL A 144 -0.90 -14.18 -21.19
C VAL A 144 -1.75 -15.02 -20.24
N ILE A 145 -1.89 -16.31 -20.51
CA ILE A 145 -2.40 -17.28 -19.55
C ILE A 145 -1.56 -18.53 -19.61
N ILE A 146 -1.15 -18.99 -18.43
CA ILE A 146 -0.47 -20.26 -18.21
C ILE A 146 -1.35 -21.13 -17.34
N ALA A 147 -1.36 -22.43 -17.63
CA ALA A 147 -2.11 -23.40 -16.85
C ALA A 147 -1.30 -24.69 -16.70
N SER A 148 -1.41 -25.33 -15.55
CA SER A 148 -0.77 -26.60 -15.25
C SER A 148 -1.71 -27.49 -14.45
N CYS A 149 -1.52 -28.80 -14.58
CA CYS A 149 -2.24 -29.79 -13.80
C CYS A 149 -1.38 -30.26 -12.63
N ASN A 150 -2.02 -30.71 -11.55
CA ASN A 150 -1.36 -31.21 -10.34
C ASN A 150 -0.83 -32.65 -10.44
N HIS A 151 -0.88 -33.28 -11.62
CA HIS A 151 -0.40 -34.65 -11.83
C HIS A 151 0.18 -34.84 -13.24
N PRO A 152 1.32 -35.54 -13.41
CA PRO A 152 1.99 -35.69 -14.72
C PRO A 152 1.22 -36.53 -15.75
N ALA A 153 0.16 -37.22 -15.32
CA ALA A 153 -0.74 -37.93 -16.23
C ALA A 153 -1.66 -36.98 -17.03
N PHE A 154 -1.68 -35.69 -16.68
CA PHE A 154 -2.51 -34.68 -17.32
C PHE A 154 -1.64 -33.64 -18.02
N HIS A 155 -2.04 -33.25 -19.22
CA HIS A 155 -1.40 -32.20 -20.00
C HIS A 155 -2.41 -31.10 -20.33
N ALA A 156 -2.17 -29.89 -19.83
CA ALA A 156 -2.99 -28.71 -20.11
C ALA A 156 -2.52 -28.01 -21.40
N CYS A 157 -3.47 -27.55 -22.21
CA CYS A 157 -3.22 -26.77 -23.41
C CYS A 157 -4.26 -25.64 -23.51
N ILE A 158 -3.80 -24.39 -23.71
CA ILE A 158 -4.70 -23.25 -23.91
C ILE A 158 -5.29 -23.36 -25.32
N GLN A 159 -6.61 -23.57 -25.42
CA GLN A 159 -7.30 -23.70 -26.70
C GLN A 159 -7.85 -22.35 -27.18
N THR A 160 -8.52 -21.63 -26.29
CA THR A 160 -9.19 -20.37 -26.63
C THR A 160 -8.96 -19.33 -25.54
N ARG A 161 -8.80 -18.07 -25.96
CA ARG A 161 -8.76 -16.89 -25.08
C ARG A 161 -9.95 -15.99 -25.44
N ARG A 162 -10.60 -15.43 -24.42
CA ARG A 162 -11.66 -14.42 -24.54
C ARG A 162 -11.47 -13.42 -23.39
N GLN A 163 -12.13 -12.28 -23.48
CA GLN A 163 -11.97 -11.22 -22.46
C GLN A 163 -12.38 -11.67 -21.05
N GLN A 164 -13.40 -12.53 -20.92
CA GLN A 164 -13.99 -12.99 -19.65
C GLN A 164 -13.83 -14.48 -19.38
N GLU A 165 -13.20 -15.23 -20.28
CA GLU A 165 -12.97 -16.66 -20.08
C GLU A 165 -11.82 -17.18 -20.94
N ALA A 166 -11.23 -18.30 -20.52
CA ALA A 166 -10.32 -19.09 -21.33
C ALA A 166 -10.81 -20.54 -21.37
N VAL A 167 -10.56 -21.24 -22.48
CA VAL A 167 -10.80 -22.68 -22.57
C VAL A 167 -9.47 -23.40 -22.54
N ILE A 168 -9.31 -24.28 -21.55
CA ILE A 168 -8.12 -25.11 -21.38
C ILE A 168 -8.50 -26.56 -21.69
N GLY A 169 -7.89 -27.12 -22.73
CA GLY A 169 -7.96 -28.54 -23.02
C GLY A 169 -7.03 -29.31 -22.10
N ILE A 170 -7.54 -30.35 -21.45
CA ILE A 170 -6.75 -31.25 -20.62
C ILE A 170 -6.77 -32.63 -21.27
N THR A 171 -5.59 -33.13 -21.62
CA THR A 171 -5.41 -34.48 -22.15
C THR A 171 -4.91 -35.39 -21.04
N ARG A 172 -5.53 -36.57 -20.89
CA ARG A 172 -5.07 -37.63 -19.99
C ARG A 172 -4.22 -38.64 -20.75
N ASN A 173 -3.08 -39.02 -20.18
CA ASN A 173 -2.22 -40.05 -20.75
C ASN A 173 -2.93 -41.41 -20.77
N LYS A 174 -2.79 -42.13 -21.88
CA LYS A 174 -3.38 -43.47 -22.06
C LYS A 174 -2.91 -44.42 -20.95
N GLY A 175 -3.86 -45.18 -20.39
CA GLY A 175 -3.59 -46.15 -19.31
C GLY A 175 -3.51 -45.55 -17.91
N SER A 176 -3.70 -44.23 -17.76
CA SER A 176 -3.80 -43.63 -16.42
C SER A 176 -5.12 -44.02 -15.74
N LEU A 177 -5.02 -44.48 -14.49
CA LEU A 177 -6.17 -44.81 -13.64
C LEU A 177 -6.73 -43.58 -12.89
N ILE A 178 -6.00 -42.45 -12.91
CA ILE A 178 -6.44 -41.22 -12.26
C ILE A 178 -7.40 -40.50 -13.19
N SER A 179 -8.60 -40.20 -12.69
CA SER A 179 -9.66 -39.51 -13.41
C SER A 179 -9.89 -38.09 -12.92
N GLU A 180 -9.36 -37.69 -11.77
CA GLU A 180 -9.63 -36.39 -11.14
C GLU A 180 -8.33 -35.62 -10.88
N GLY A 181 -8.42 -34.30 -10.96
CA GLY A 181 -7.27 -33.43 -10.75
C GLY A 181 -7.65 -31.98 -10.55
N TRP A 182 -6.62 -31.16 -10.38
CA TRP A 182 -6.74 -29.71 -10.25
C TRP A 182 -5.96 -29.03 -11.35
N LEU A 183 -6.60 -28.05 -11.99
CA LEU A 183 -6.00 -27.14 -12.94
C LEU A 183 -5.67 -25.82 -12.21
N SER A 184 -4.39 -25.49 -12.10
CA SER A 184 -3.93 -24.20 -11.60
C SER A 184 -3.65 -23.28 -12.78
N TRP A 185 -4.04 -22.02 -12.70
CA TRP A 185 -3.82 -21.07 -13.78
C TRP A 185 -3.52 -19.66 -13.26
N ILE A 186 -2.77 -18.91 -14.06
CA ILE A 186 -2.50 -17.48 -13.86
C ILE A 186 -2.68 -16.81 -15.22
N ALA A 187 -3.46 -15.74 -15.25
CA ALA A 187 -3.71 -14.88 -16.40
C ALA A 187 -3.24 -13.46 -16.09
N ILE A 188 -2.52 -12.85 -17.02
CA ILE A 188 -1.96 -11.50 -16.89
C ILE A 188 -2.18 -10.76 -18.20
N GLY A 189 -2.82 -9.59 -18.15
CA GLY A 189 -3.13 -8.80 -19.34
C GLY A 189 -3.52 -7.37 -19.02
N SER A 190 -3.79 -6.59 -20.07
CA SER A 190 -4.29 -5.22 -19.89
C SER A 190 -5.77 -5.24 -19.52
N THR A 191 -6.17 -4.43 -18.54
CA THR A 191 -7.60 -4.26 -18.21
C THR A 191 -8.36 -3.58 -19.34
N ALA A 192 -9.61 -4.00 -19.54
CA ALA A 192 -10.57 -3.17 -20.26
C ALA A 192 -10.75 -1.83 -19.53
N LEU A 193 -11.02 -0.75 -20.28
CA LEU A 193 -11.34 0.57 -19.72
C LEU A 193 -12.75 0.57 -19.14
#